data_AF-A0A6L9M5D3-F1
#
_entry.id   AF-A0A6L9M5D3-F1
#
_cell.length_a   1.000
_cell.length_b   1.000
_cell.length_c   1.000
_cell.angle_alpha   90.00
_cell.angle_beta   90.00
_cell.angle_gamma   90.00
#
_symmetry.space_group_name_H-M   'P 1'
#
loop_
_entity.id
_entity.type
_entity.pdbx_description
1 polymer ?
#
loop_
_entity_poly.entity_id
_entity_poly.type
_entity_poly.pdbx_seq_one_letter_code
_entity_poly.pdbx_strand_id
1 'polypeptide(L)'
;MPFDRPSLKELIDRSVADIESRLDGADASLRRMLLNILAKMQAGAVHGLYGYLDWIALQGMPDTAEVEQLERWASIWGKRRKAASKSSGPITLNGSDGSVLPIGTIWKRGDGFEYETTTEGVIADGSAEVSIMAIKAGAESNASAGTQLKLLSPVAGVQSTAIASELAGGTDVESDEDLRGRLLARIRQAPHGGATFDYVQWALDVPGVTR
;
A
#
# COMPACT_ATOMS: atom_id res chain seq x y z
N MET A 1 33.97 7.89 -12.37
CA MET A 1 33.66 6.60 -13.02
C MET A 1 32.63 5.90 -12.15
N PRO A 2 31.54 5.37 -12.72
CA PRO A 2 30.62 4.53 -11.95
C PRO A 2 31.37 3.29 -11.43
N PHE A 3 31.00 2.81 -10.25
CA PHE A 3 31.52 1.56 -9.73
C PHE A 3 30.77 0.41 -10.39
N ASP A 4 31.45 -0.35 -11.25
CA ASP A 4 30.87 -1.53 -11.86
C ASP A 4 31.00 -2.72 -10.91
N ARG A 5 29.86 -3.24 -10.45
CA ARG A 5 29.82 -4.43 -9.60
C ARG A 5 30.41 -5.63 -10.37
N PRO A 6 31.47 -6.28 -9.85
CA PRO A 6 32.03 -7.46 -10.49
C PRO A 6 31.00 -8.58 -10.57
N SER A 7 30.95 -9.24 -11.72
CA SER A 7 30.17 -10.46 -11.90
C SER A 7 30.68 -11.59 -11.01
N LEU A 8 29.81 -12.55 -10.71
CA LEU A 8 30.20 -13.73 -9.94
C LEU A 8 31.39 -14.47 -10.58
N LYS A 9 31.44 -14.54 -11.91
CA LYS A 9 32.54 -15.18 -12.64
C LYS A 9 33.87 -14.46 -12.36
N GLU A 10 33.89 -13.14 -12.48
CA GLU A 10 35.10 -12.35 -12.20
C GLU A 10 35.56 -12.50 -10.75
N LEU A 11 34.64 -12.61 -9.80
CA LEU A 11 34.96 -12.84 -8.39
C LEU A 11 35.53 -14.24 -8.15
N ILE A 12 35.02 -15.26 -8.84
CA ILE A 12 35.58 -16.63 -8.81
C ILE A 12 36.99 -16.61 -9.37
N ASP A 13 37.18 -16.03 -10.56
CA ASP A 13 38.47 -15.98 -11.24
C ASP A 13 39.52 -15.24 -10.39
N ARG A 14 39.14 -14.12 -9.77
CA ARG A 14 39.99 -13.38 -8.81
C ARG A 14 40.34 -14.23 -7.59
N SER A 15 39.36 -14.93 -7.00
CA SER A 15 39.59 -15.75 -5.80
C SER A 15 40.51 -16.95 -6.10
N VAL A 16 40.38 -17.58 -7.27
CA VAL A 16 41.28 -18.65 -7.72
C VAL A 16 42.70 -18.12 -7.91
N ALA A 17 42.87 -17.00 -8.60
CA ALA A 17 44.18 -16.37 -8.82
C ALA A 17 44.86 -15.95 -7.49
N ASP A 18 44.09 -15.43 -6.53
CA ASP A 18 44.60 -15.08 -5.20
C ASP A 18 45.09 -16.30 -4.42
N ILE A 19 44.42 -17.45 -4.53
CA ILE A 19 44.86 -18.70 -3.87
C ILE A 19 46.15 -19.22 -4.52
N GLU A 20 46.18 -19.31 -5.85
CA GLU A 20 47.33 -19.85 -6.60
C GLU A 20 48.60 -18.99 -6.42
N SER A 21 48.44 -17.67 -6.33
CA SER A 21 49.58 -16.76 -6.14
C SER A 21 50.17 -16.77 -4.72
N ARG A 22 49.39 -17.18 -3.71
CA ARG A 22 49.79 -17.09 -2.29
C ARG A 22 50.13 -18.43 -1.65
N LEU A 23 49.74 -19.53 -2.28
CA LEU A 23 49.83 -20.86 -1.71
C LEU A 23 50.64 -21.74 -2.65
N ASP A 24 51.91 -21.96 -2.29
CA ASP A 24 52.86 -22.67 -3.15
C ASP A 24 52.42 -24.13 -3.39
N GLY A 25 52.48 -24.57 -4.65
CA GLY A 25 51.97 -25.88 -5.08
C GLY A 25 50.44 -26.04 -5.06
N ALA A 26 49.66 -24.99 -4.83
CA ALA A 26 48.21 -25.07 -4.90
C ALA A 26 47.69 -25.10 -6.35
N ASP A 27 46.75 -26.01 -6.61
CA ASP A 27 45.94 -26.03 -7.84
C ASP A 27 44.48 -25.77 -7.48
N ALA A 28 44.11 -24.49 -7.44
CA ALA A 28 42.75 -24.06 -7.16
C ALA A 28 41.88 -24.03 -8.42
N SER A 29 42.47 -24.19 -9.61
CA SER A 29 41.76 -24.25 -10.90
C SER A 29 40.97 -25.53 -11.10
N LEU A 30 41.43 -26.65 -10.51
CA LEU A 30 40.78 -27.95 -10.66
C LEU A 30 39.41 -27.97 -9.98
N ARG A 31 38.37 -28.21 -10.78
CA ARG A 31 36.94 -28.14 -10.40
C ARG A 31 36.56 -28.89 -9.11
N ARG A 32 37.22 -30.02 -8.81
CA ARG A 32 36.90 -30.89 -7.66
C ARG A 32 37.83 -30.69 -6.47
N MET A 33 38.78 -29.76 -6.55
CA MET A 33 39.64 -29.44 -5.42
C MET A 33 38.88 -28.62 -4.38
N LEU A 34 39.13 -28.91 -3.11
CA LEU A 34 38.57 -28.15 -1.98
C LEU A 34 38.81 -26.64 -2.14
N LEU A 35 39.99 -26.26 -2.64
CA LEU A 35 40.36 -24.87 -2.88
C LEU A 35 39.44 -24.18 -3.91
N ASN A 36 39.04 -24.87 -4.99
CA ASN A 36 38.10 -24.33 -5.96
C ASN A 36 36.70 -24.13 -5.35
N ILE A 37 36.28 -25.04 -4.47
CA ILE A 37 34.99 -24.94 -3.76
C ILE A 37 35.02 -23.74 -2.81
N LEU A 38 36.09 -23.56 -2.04
CA LEU A 38 36.26 -22.41 -1.15
C LEU A 38 36.30 -21.08 -1.92
N ALA A 39 37.00 -21.02 -3.05
CA ALA A 39 37.03 -19.85 -3.93
C ALA A 39 35.61 -19.46 -4.41
N LYS A 40 34.81 -20.44 -4.82
CA LYS A 40 33.42 -20.22 -5.24
C LYS A 40 32.52 -19.79 -4.08
N MET A 41 32.67 -20.40 -2.91
CA MET A 41 31.92 -20.01 -1.70
C MET A 41 32.22 -18.57 -1.32
N GLN A 42 33.49 -18.18 -1.27
CA GLN A 42 33.91 -16.82 -0.97
C GLN A 42 33.40 -15.84 -2.03
N ALA A 43 33.59 -16.14 -3.32
CA ALA A 43 33.08 -15.31 -4.41
C ALA A 43 31.56 -15.13 -4.35
N GLY A 44 30.82 -16.19 -4.01
CA GLY A 44 29.37 -16.15 -3.81
C GLY A 44 28.96 -15.23 -2.66
N ALA A 45 29.65 -15.34 -1.51
CA ALA A 45 29.42 -14.46 -0.36
C ALA A 45 29.71 -12.99 -0.69
N VAL A 46 30.85 -12.71 -1.32
CA VAL A 46 31.24 -11.35 -1.75
C VAL A 46 30.26 -10.80 -2.79
N HIS A 47 29.83 -11.62 -3.75
CA HIS A 47 28.81 -11.21 -4.71
C HIS A 47 27.50 -10.84 -4.02
N GLY A 48 27.06 -11.62 -3.03
CA GLY A 48 25.89 -11.31 -2.21
C GLY A 48 26.04 -9.98 -1.47
N LEU A 49 27.19 -9.75 -0.83
CA LEU A 49 27.50 -8.51 -0.11
C LEU A 49 27.48 -7.29 -1.05
N TYR A 50 28.06 -7.38 -2.24
CA TYR A 50 27.97 -6.29 -3.23
C TYR A 50 26.51 -5.96 -3.59
N GLY A 51 25.66 -6.98 -3.74
CA GLY A 51 24.24 -6.76 -4.02
C GLY A 51 23.51 -6.08 -2.87
N TYR A 52 23.83 -6.45 -1.64
CA TYR A 52 23.25 -5.80 -0.47
C TYR A 52 23.71 -4.34 -0.31
N LEU A 53 25.00 -4.07 -0.56
CA LEU A 53 25.54 -2.70 -0.55
C LEU A 53 24.93 -1.81 -1.63
N ASP A 54 24.73 -2.36 -2.83
CA ASP A 54 24.07 -1.66 -3.93
C ASP A 54 22.61 -1.33 -3.58
N TRP A 55 21.87 -2.30 -3.02
CA TRP A 55 20.52 -2.05 -2.52
C TRP A 55 20.49 -0.98 -1.41
N ILE A 56 21.42 -1.01 -0.44
CA ILE A 56 21.54 0.04 0.59
C ILE A 56 21.78 1.41 -0.03
N ALA A 57 22.64 1.50 -1.06
CA ALA A 57 22.92 2.76 -1.74
C ALA A 57 21.66 3.35 -2.38
N LEU A 58 20.82 2.51 -2.99
CA LEU A 58 19.51 2.92 -3.52
C LEU A 58 18.55 3.37 -2.40
N GLN A 59 18.63 2.79 -1.21
CA GLN A 59 17.83 3.25 -0.07
C GLN A 59 18.28 4.62 0.50
N GLY A 60 19.49 5.06 0.15
CA GLY A 60 20.09 6.29 0.66
C GLY A 60 19.48 7.57 0.10
N MET A 61 18.79 7.52 -1.05
CA MET A 61 18.20 8.69 -1.69
C MET A 61 16.67 8.58 -1.76
N PRO A 62 15.93 9.69 -1.55
CA PRO A 62 14.46 9.66 -1.47
C PRO A 62 13.76 9.29 -2.79
N ASP A 63 14.41 9.46 -3.93
CA ASP A 63 13.90 9.11 -5.25
C ASP A 63 14.07 7.63 -5.61
N THR A 64 15.03 6.93 -4.99
CA THR A 64 15.30 5.51 -5.24
C THR A 64 14.89 4.60 -4.08
N ALA A 65 14.63 5.15 -2.89
CA ALA A 65 14.23 4.38 -1.72
C ALA A 65 12.93 3.59 -1.94
N GLU A 66 12.89 2.43 -1.31
CA GLU A 66 11.77 1.49 -1.27
C GLU A 66 11.01 1.61 0.06
N VAL A 67 9.75 1.18 0.06
CA VAL A 67 8.77 1.08 1.16
C VAL A 67 9.20 1.74 2.49
N GLU A 68 9.95 1.03 3.34
CA GLU A 68 10.28 1.47 4.70
C GLU A 68 11.16 2.72 4.72
N GLN A 69 12.15 2.78 3.82
CA GLN A 69 13.08 3.90 3.76
C GLN A 69 12.45 5.11 3.09
N LEU A 70 11.56 4.88 2.11
CA LEU A 70 10.73 5.92 1.53
C LEU A 70 9.81 6.55 2.59
N GLU A 71 9.17 5.74 3.43
CA GLU A 71 8.35 6.23 4.54
C GLU A 71 9.15 6.99 5.58
N ARG A 72 10.36 6.51 5.91
CA ARG A 72 11.28 7.23 6.79
C ARG A 72 11.63 8.60 6.20
N TRP A 73 12.00 8.67 4.93
CA TRP A 73 12.26 9.93 4.23
C TRP A 73 11.03 10.84 4.22
N ALA A 74 9.86 10.31 3.89
CA ALA A 74 8.61 11.06 3.92
C ALA A 74 8.36 11.67 5.31
N SER A 75 8.56 10.88 6.37
CA SER A 75 8.35 11.32 7.76
C SER A 75 9.26 12.48 8.16
N ILE A 76 10.53 12.47 7.73
CA ILE A 76 11.52 13.55 7.97
C ILE A 76 11.03 14.86 7.36
N TRP A 77 10.38 14.80 6.19
CA TRP A 77 9.82 15.95 5.48
C TRP A 77 8.37 16.26 5.85
N GLY A 78 7.85 15.63 6.91
CA GLY A 78 6.49 15.87 7.40
C GLY A 78 5.39 15.30 6.51
N LYS A 79 5.72 14.41 5.58
CA LYS A 79 4.76 13.65 4.78
C LYS A 79 4.53 12.27 5.40
N ARG A 80 3.32 11.76 5.28
CA ARG A 80 2.94 10.40 5.69
C ARG A 80 2.11 9.77 4.58
N ARG A 81 2.22 8.45 4.46
CA ARG A 81 1.41 7.67 3.54
C ARG A 81 -0.06 7.86 3.89
N LYS A 82 -0.90 8.15 2.89
CA LYS A 82 -2.36 8.18 3.11
C LYS A 82 -2.85 6.76 3.33
N ALA A 83 -3.54 6.55 4.45
CA ALA A 83 -4.20 5.29 4.73
C ALA A 83 -5.39 5.09 3.78
N ALA A 84 -5.78 3.83 3.58
CA ALA A 84 -7.03 3.51 2.91
C ALA A 84 -8.22 4.08 3.71
N SER A 85 -9.21 4.63 3.01
CA SER A 85 -10.46 5.11 3.61
C SER A 85 -11.63 4.20 3.28
N LYS A 86 -12.66 4.26 4.12
CA LYS A 86 -13.91 3.48 3.97
C LYS A 86 -14.93 4.32 3.22
N SER A 87 -15.66 3.70 2.31
CA SER A 87 -16.84 4.33 1.74
C SER A 87 -17.95 4.45 2.79
N SER A 88 -18.79 5.47 2.63
CA SER A 88 -20.00 5.65 3.40
C SER A 88 -21.08 6.29 2.55
N GLY A 89 -22.33 6.12 2.95
CA GLY A 89 -23.46 6.73 2.28
C GLY A 89 -24.79 6.18 2.79
N PRO A 90 -25.90 6.75 2.33
CA PRO A 90 -27.22 6.32 2.74
C PRO A 90 -27.69 5.09 1.97
N ILE A 91 -28.49 4.26 2.64
CA ILE A 91 -29.28 3.18 2.05
C ILE A 91 -30.75 3.42 2.36
N THR A 92 -31.61 3.09 1.40
CA THR A 92 -33.06 3.03 1.60
C THR A 92 -33.47 1.58 1.83
N LEU A 93 -34.16 1.35 2.94
CA LEU A 93 -34.72 0.05 3.30
C LEU A 93 -36.23 0.15 3.47
N ASN A 94 -36.90 -1.00 3.34
CA ASN A 94 -38.34 -1.12 3.45
C ASN A 94 -38.69 -2.12 4.55
N GLY A 95 -39.89 -2.01 5.12
CA GLY A 95 -40.33 -2.90 6.20
C GLY A 95 -41.66 -2.48 6.82
N SER A 96 -41.93 -2.99 8.02
CA SER A 96 -43.11 -2.67 8.80
C SER A 96 -42.88 -1.41 9.63
N ASP A 97 -43.87 -0.52 9.66
CA ASP A 97 -43.81 0.72 10.44
C ASP A 97 -43.55 0.45 11.93
N GLY A 98 -42.71 1.28 12.54
CA GLY A 98 -42.27 1.14 13.93
C GLY A 98 -41.14 0.13 14.15
N SER A 99 -40.68 -0.56 13.09
CA SER A 99 -39.49 -1.42 13.19
C SER A 99 -38.23 -0.57 13.28
N VAL A 100 -37.30 -1.00 14.15
CA VAL A 100 -36.03 -0.30 14.39
C VAL A 100 -34.89 -1.10 13.78
N LEU A 101 -34.07 -0.44 12.98
CA LEU A 101 -32.80 -0.95 12.50
C LEU A 101 -31.67 -0.44 13.41
N PRO A 102 -31.06 -1.31 14.23
CA PRO A 102 -30.02 -0.88 15.16
C PRO A 102 -28.70 -0.57 14.46
N ILE A 103 -27.92 0.32 15.08
CA ILE A 103 -26.51 0.54 14.75
C ILE A 103 -25.76 -0.81 14.88
N GLY A 104 -24.79 -1.03 14.00
CA GLY A 104 -24.04 -2.28 13.97
C GLY A 104 -24.63 -3.38 13.10
N THR A 105 -25.80 -3.14 12.49
CA THR A 105 -26.39 -4.11 11.56
C THR A 105 -25.53 -4.23 10.30
N ILE A 106 -25.17 -5.48 9.95
CA ILE A 106 -24.28 -5.79 8.83
C ILE A 106 -25.07 -6.05 7.55
N TRP A 107 -24.67 -5.36 6.49
CA TRP A 107 -25.17 -5.47 5.13
C TRP A 107 -24.07 -6.02 4.22
N LYS A 108 -24.45 -6.83 3.24
CA LYS A 108 -23.55 -7.48 2.30
C LYS A 108 -23.93 -7.18 0.86
N ARG A 109 -22.98 -6.69 0.08
CA ARG A 109 -23.11 -6.50 -1.37
C ARG A 109 -22.90 -7.82 -2.11
N GLY A 110 -23.37 -7.90 -3.36
CA GLY A 110 -23.34 -9.13 -4.17
C GLY A 110 -21.95 -9.75 -4.39
N ASP A 111 -20.88 -8.95 -4.33
CA ASP A 111 -19.48 -9.38 -4.43
C ASP A 111 -18.85 -9.76 -3.08
N GLY A 112 -19.60 -9.62 -1.99
CA GLY A 112 -19.19 -10.00 -0.66
C GLY A 112 -18.65 -8.87 0.22
N PHE A 113 -18.60 -7.62 -0.27
CA PHE A 113 -18.26 -6.47 0.56
C PHE A 113 -19.30 -6.24 1.66
N GLU A 114 -18.82 -5.96 2.87
CA GLU A 114 -19.65 -5.78 4.05
C GLU A 114 -19.64 -4.34 4.56
N TYR A 115 -20.81 -3.89 4.98
CA TYR A 115 -21.08 -2.54 5.48
C TYR A 115 -21.82 -2.64 6.80
N GLU A 116 -21.58 -1.67 7.67
CA GLU A 116 -22.19 -1.58 9.00
C GLU A 116 -23.06 -0.32 9.07
N THR A 117 -24.23 -0.45 9.67
CA THR A 117 -25.16 0.66 9.90
C THR A 117 -24.60 1.58 10.98
N THR A 118 -24.44 2.88 10.67
CA THR A 118 -23.84 3.87 11.58
C THR A 118 -24.87 4.77 12.26
N THR A 119 -26.08 4.84 11.72
CA THR A 119 -27.21 5.59 12.30
C THR A 119 -28.39 4.66 12.50
N GLU A 120 -29.00 4.68 13.68
CA GLU A 120 -30.26 3.99 13.91
C GLU A 120 -31.36 4.56 12.99
N GLY A 121 -32.17 3.68 12.41
CA GLY A 121 -33.31 4.06 11.57
C GLY A 121 -34.59 3.44 12.09
N VAL A 122 -35.66 4.22 12.11
CA VAL A 122 -37.01 3.72 12.39
C VAL A 122 -37.82 3.80 11.11
N ILE A 123 -38.47 2.69 10.76
CA ILE A 123 -39.30 2.62 9.56
C ILE A 123 -40.60 3.40 9.80
N ALA A 124 -40.88 4.35 8.91
CA ALA A 124 -42.12 5.10 8.84
C ALA A 124 -42.63 5.14 7.39
N ASP A 125 -43.94 5.03 7.19
CA ASP A 125 -44.57 4.98 5.87
C ASP A 125 -43.97 3.88 4.96
N GLY A 126 -43.57 2.75 5.55
CA GLY A 126 -43.04 1.57 4.88
C GLY A 126 -41.57 1.65 4.45
N SER A 127 -40.85 2.74 4.76
CA SER A 127 -39.42 2.90 4.43
C SER A 127 -38.61 3.65 5.48
N ALA A 128 -37.28 3.51 5.43
CA ALA A 128 -36.34 4.33 6.19
C ALA A 128 -35.06 4.54 5.39
N GLU A 129 -34.43 5.70 5.61
CA GLU A 129 -33.07 5.97 5.14
C GLU A 129 -32.11 5.92 6.33
N VAL A 130 -31.02 5.17 6.19
CA VAL A 130 -29.95 5.08 7.19
C VAL A 130 -28.60 5.19 6.54
N SER A 131 -27.63 5.73 7.28
CA SER A 131 -26.23 5.73 6.85
C SER A 131 -25.55 4.41 7.17
N ILE A 132 -24.75 3.95 6.22
CA ILE A 132 -23.85 2.81 6.39
C ILE A 132 -22.41 3.22 6.09
N MET A 133 -21.46 2.46 6.63
CA MET A 133 -20.03 2.61 6.37
C MET A 133 -19.41 1.24 6.11
N ALA A 134 -18.47 1.16 5.18
CA ALA A 134 -17.78 -0.10 4.89
C ALA A 134 -16.98 -0.63 6.09
N ILE A 135 -16.98 -1.95 6.29
CA ILE A 135 -16.17 -2.57 7.35
C ILE A 135 -14.69 -2.53 6.97
N LYS A 136 -14.37 -2.84 5.71
CA LYS A 136 -13.01 -2.75 5.15
C LYS A 136 -12.83 -1.46 4.35
N ALA A 137 -11.67 -0.82 4.50
CA ALA A 137 -11.27 0.32 3.70
C ALA A 137 -10.79 -0.12 2.30
N GLY A 138 -10.82 0.78 1.32
CA GLY A 138 -10.38 0.53 -0.05
C GLY A 138 -11.33 1.11 -1.09
N ALA A 139 -10.83 1.34 -2.30
CA ALA A 139 -11.63 1.85 -3.42
C ALA A 139 -12.75 0.89 -3.84
N GLU A 140 -12.53 -0.41 -3.64
CA GLU A 140 -13.53 -1.45 -3.87
C GLU A 140 -14.77 -1.29 -2.98
N SER A 141 -14.67 -0.57 -1.84
CA SER A 141 -15.84 -0.31 -0.99
C SER A 141 -16.85 0.66 -1.61
N ASN A 142 -16.52 1.37 -2.69
CA ASN A 142 -17.46 2.29 -3.33
C ASN A 142 -18.55 1.53 -4.11
N ALA A 143 -19.76 2.08 -4.13
CA ALA A 143 -20.90 1.51 -4.86
C ALA A 143 -21.74 2.61 -5.50
N SER A 144 -22.18 2.38 -6.75
CA SER A 144 -23.09 3.31 -7.43
C SER A 144 -24.50 3.28 -6.83
N ALA A 145 -25.23 4.37 -6.99
CA ALA A 145 -26.66 4.41 -6.68
C ALA A 145 -27.43 3.28 -7.37
N GLY A 146 -28.38 2.69 -6.64
CA GLY A 146 -29.14 1.52 -7.07
C GLY A 146 -28.48 0.18 -6.71
N THR A 147 -27.32 0.17 -6.06
CA THR A 147 -26.67 -1.08 -5.64
C THR A 147 -27.49 -1.76 -4.56
N GLN A 148 -27.90 -3.00 -4.81
CA GLN A 148 -28.64 -3.79 -3.83
C GLN A 148 -27.69 -4.37 -2.77
N LEU A 149 -28.08 -4.23 -1.51
CA LEU A 149 -27.43 -4.83 -0.34
C LEU A 149 -28.38 -5.83 0.31
N LYS A 150 -27.81 -6.90 0.88
CA LYS A 150 -28.55 -7.93 1.62
C LYS A 150 -28.19 -7.89 3.08
N LEU A 151 -29.18 -8.01 3.94
CA LEU A 151 -29.00 -8.08 5.37
C LEU A 151 -28.32 -9.41 5.73
N LEU A 152 -27.20 -9.36 6.49
CA LEU A 152 -26.49 -10.58 6.88
C LEU A 152 -27.18 -11.29 8.05
N SER A 153 -27.78 -10.53 8.95
CA SER A 153 -28.57 -11.03 10.09
C SER A 153 -29.96 -10.43 10.05
N PRO A 154 -31.04 -11.25 9.96
CA PRO A 154 -32.42 -10.79 9.96
C PRO A 154 -32.74 -9.86 11.13
N VAL A 155 -33.33 -8.71 10.84
CA VAL A 155 -33.90 -7.79 11.84
C VAL A 155 -35.42 -7.85 11.71
N ALA A 156 -36.11 -8.05 12.83
CA ALA A 156 -37.57 -8.21 12.83
C ALA A 156 -38.25 -6.97 12.23
N GLY A 157 -39.16 -7.19 11.28
CA GLY A 157 -39.91 -6.11 10.62
C GLY A 157 -39.14 -5.34 9.54
N VAL A 158 -37.87 -5.68 9.26
CA VAL A 158 -37.07 -5.07 8.18
C VAL A 158 -36.92 -6.06 7.02
N GLN A 159 -37.08 -5.60 5.78
CA GLN A 159 -36.81 -6.44 4.60
C GLN A 159 -35.33 -6.82 4.51
N SER A 160 -35.04 -8.00 3.99
CA SER A 160 -33.67 -8.53 3.87
C SER A 160 -32.85 -7.85 2.77
N THR A 161 -33.40 -6.90 2.04
CA THR A 161 -32.73 -6.15 0.98
C THR A 161 -32.92 -4.66 1.15
N ALA A 162 -31.86 -3.90 0.91
CA ALA A 162 -31.87 -2.44 0.83
C ALA A 162 -31.21 -1.99 -0.47
N ILE A 163 -31.52 -0.76 -0.88
CA ILE A 163 -30.93 -0.12 -2.06
C ILE A 163 -30.03 0.99 -1.57
N ALA A 164 -28.74 0.92 -1.90
CA ALA A 164 -27.83 2.01 -1.66
C ALA A 164 -28.11 3.16 -2.62
N SER A 165 -28.03 4.38 -2.10
CA SER A 165 -27.70 5.54 -2.93
C SER A 165 -26.23 5.42 -3.36
N GLU A 166 -25.50 6.51 -3.48
CA GLU A 166 -24.06 6.44 -3.72
C GLU A 166 -23.31 6.13 -2.42
N LEU A 167 -22.47 5.09 -2.43
CA LEU A 167 -21.48 4.84 -1.38
C LEU A 167 -20.13 5.31 -1.90
N ALA A 168 -19.60 6.38 -1.33
CA ALA A 168 -18.40 7.06 -1.81
C ALA A 168 -17.40 7.32 -0.67
N GLY A 169 -16.19 7.76 -1.04
CA GLY A 169 -15.12 8.09 -0.10
C GLY A 169 -14.20 6.93 0.25
N GLY A 170 -14.41 5.74 -0.32
CA GLY A 170 -13.47 4.62 -0.23
C GLY A 170 -12.27 4.86 -1.13
N THR A 171 -11.06 4.79 -0.58
CA THR A 171 -9.81 4.91 -1.35
C THR A 171 -8.82 3.86 -0.90
N ASP A 172 -7.96 3.41 -1.80
CA ASP A 172 -6.87 2.51 -1.46
C ASP A 172 -5.78 3.22 -0.65
N VAL A 173 -4.91 2.43 -0.05
CA VAL A 173 -3.68 2.94 0.54
C VAL A 173 -2.84 3.58 -0.58
N GLU A 174 -2.24 4.73 -0.27
CA GLU A 174 -1.41 5.44 -1.24
C GLU A 174 -0.23 4.56 -1.71
N SER A 175 0.02 4.57 -3.02
CA SER A 175 1.10 3.82 -3.63
C SER A 175 2.48 4.42 -3.31
N ASP A 176 3.54 3.63 -3.45
CA ASP A 176 4.91 4.12 -3.26
C ASP A 176 5.25 5.24 -4.24
N GLU A 177 4.76 5.16 -5.48
CA GLU A 177 5.03 6.15 -6.51
C GLU A 177 4.34 7.49 -6.20
N ASP A 178 3.10 7.47 -5.70
CA ASP A 178 2.38 8.67 -5.28
C ASP A 178 3.04 9.33 -4.06
N LEU A 179 3.44 8.53 -3.06
CA LEU A 179 4.16 9.02 -1.88
C LEU A 179 5.50 9.63 -2.28
N ARG A 180 6.26 8.96 -3.16
CA ARG A 180 7.52 9.48 -3.70
C ARG A 180 7.30 10.77 -4.47
N GLY A 181 6.25 10.84 -5.30
CA GLY A 181 5.87 12.05 -6.02
C GLY A 181 5.63 13.24 -5.08
N ARG A 182 4.83 13.05 -4.03
CA ARG A 182 4.55 14.08 -3.00
C ARG A 182 5.80 14.47 -2.22
N LEU A 183 6.65 13.51 -1.86
CA LEU A 183 7.93 13.76 -1.18
C LEU A 183 8.86 14.61 -2.05
N LEU A 184 9.08 14.21 -3.30
CA LEU A 184 9.95 14.94 -4.22
C LEU A 184 9.39 16.32 -4.54
N ALA A 185 8.07 16.47 -4.68
CA ALA A 185 7.44 17.78 -4.82
C ALA A 185 7.72 18.67 -3.61
N ARG A 186 7.56 18.14 -2.38
CA ARG A 186 7.84 18.86 -1.13
C ARG A 186 9.30 19.30 -0.98
N ILE A 187 10.25 18.50 -1.49
CA ILE A 187 11.68 18.81 -1.51
C ILE A 187 12.00 19.89 -2.55
N ARG A 188 11.45 19.75 -3.76
CA ARG A 188 11.74 20.64 -4.90
C ARG A 188 11.01 21.99 -4.80
N GLN A 189 9.86 22.02 -4.13
CA GLN A 189 9.02 23.20 -3.97
C GLN A 189 8.78 23.45 -2.47
N ALA A 190 9.67 24.24 -1.87
CA ALA A 190 9.49 24.65 -0.49
C ALA A 190 8.25 25.55 -0.36
N PRO A 191 7.36 25.33 0.65
CA PRO A 191 6.17 26.13 0.84
C PRO A 191 6.50 27.61 1.02
N HIS A 192 5.76 28.47 0.34
CA HIS A 192 5.92 29.93 0.44
C HIS A 192 4.75 30.62 1.16
N GLY A 193 3.81 29.84 1.72
CA GLY A 193 2.74 30.32 2.59
C GLY A 193 1.57 30.98 1.84
N GLY A 194 1.40 30.68 0.56
CA GLY A 194 0.31 31.24 -0.27
C GLY A 194 0.64 31.38 -1.75
N ALA A 195 1.71 30.75 -2.24
CA ALA A 195 1.95 30.68 -3.69
C ALA A 195 0.92 29.75 -4.36
N THR A 196 0.66 29.92 -5.65
CA THR A 196 -0.33 29.11 -6.38
C THR A 196 -0.10 27.60 -6.23
N PHE A 197 1.17 27.16 -6.20
CA PHE A 197 1.52 25.76 -6.03
C PHE A 197 1.26 25.23 -4.60
N ASP A 198 1.22 26.09 -3.59
CA ASP A 198 0.92 25.69 -2.21
C ASP A 198 -0.51 25.16 -2.11
N TYR A 199 -1.47 25.82 -2.76
CA TYR A 199 -2.87 25.39 -2.78
C TYR A 199 -3.06 24.02 -3.46
N VAL A 200 -2.33 23.78 -4.55
CA VAL A 200 -2.34 22.48 -5.24
C VAL A 200 -1.78 21.39 -4.33
N GLN A 201 -0.65 21.65 -3.65
CA GLN A 201 -0.05 20.71 -2.71
C GLN A 201 -0.97 20.40 -1.52
N TRP A 202 -1.68 21.39 -0.98
CA TRP A 202 -2.63 21.18 0.12
C TRP A 202 -3.83 20.33 -0.32
N ALA A 203 -4.38 20.58 -1.51
CA ALA A 203 -5.45 19.76 -2.05
C ALA A 203 -4.99 18.30 -2.24
N LEU A 204 -3.79 18.10 -2.80
CA LEU A 204 -3.19 16.77 -2.99
C LEU A 204 -2.77 16.09 -1.70
N ASP A 205 -2.74 16.75 -0.55
CA ASP A 205 -2.52 16.09 0.74
C ASP A 205 -3.78 15.42 1.30
N VAL A 206 -4.97 15.75 0.77
CA VAL A 206 -6.23 15.14 1.17
C VAL A 206 -6.36 13.71 0.59
N PRO A 207 -6.70 12.69 1.40
CA PRO A 207 -7.01 11.35 0.90
C PRO A 207 -8.09 11.37 -0.19
N GLY A 208 -7.87 10.62 -1.28
CA GLY A 208 -8.79 10.54 -2.42
C GLY A 208 -8.65 11.63 -3.49
N VAL A 209 -7.89 12.70 -3.25
CA VAL A 209 -7.60 13.71 -4.28
C VAL A 209 -6.33 13.31 -5.05
N THR A 210 -6.45 13.19 -6.38
CA THR A 210 -5.38 12.69 -7.27
C THR A 210 -4.91 13.67 -8.35
N ARG A 211 -5.67 14.75 -8.63
CA ARG A 211 -5.31 15.79 -9.60
C ARG A 211 -6.00 17.11 -9.29
#